data_AF-A0A3D5S3F9-F1
#
_entry.id   AF-A0A3D5S3F9-F1
#
_cell.length_a   1.000
_cell.length_b   1.000
_cell.length_c   1.000
_cell.angle_alpha   90.00
_cell.angle_beta   90.00
_cell.angle_gamma   90.00
#
_symmetry.space_group_name_H-M   'P 1'
#
loop_
_entity.id
_entity.type
_entity.pdbx_description
1 polymer ?
#
loop_
_entity_poly.entity_id
_entity_poly.type
_entity_poly.pdbx_seq_one_letter_code
_entity_poly.pdbx_strand_id
1 'polypeptide(L)'
;MKIKIHSRSFDKEFRWALYAMVEFTLAKLVPSKRLRNNLEIDVHLKRHSHEGEAKLHEKADRYRPGKFRVIIDHHRLEKDTYGREKNATEWAHDVLRTLGHELVHVKQYITGELTWRKWTWREDSVTFSANVDGLYWKGLHYDVTDLREYFDLPYEIEAYGREKGLLLSFLAFWEGLIEEFGPVEKD
;
A
#
# COMPACT_ATOMS: atom_id res chain seq x y z
N MET A 1 12.16 -5.87 9.55
CA MET A 1 11.23 -4.77 9.21
C MET A 1 10.64 -4.26 10.51
N LYS A 2 10.29 -2.98 10.61
CA LYS A 2 9.54 -2.42 11.73
C LYS A 2 8.14 -2.06 11.24
N ILE A 3 7.10 -2.59 11.86
CA ILE A 3 5.72 -2.30 11.49
C ILE A 3 5.01 -1.71 12.71
N LYS A 4 4.25 -0.64 12.51
CA LYS A 4 3.36 -0.07 13.52
C LYS A 4 1.96 0.03 12.94
N ILE A 5 0.98 -0.50 13.66
CA ILE A 5 -0.43 -0.41 13.29
C ILE A 5 -1.11 0.61 14.21
N HIS A 6 -1.65 1.67 13.63
CA HIS A 6 -2.36 2.74 14.30
C HIS A 6 -3.87 2.59 14.05
N SER A 7 -4.53 1.83 14.92
CA SER A 7 -5.91 1.33 14.72
C SER A 7 -6.66 1.22 16.06
N ARG A 8 -6.74 2.34 16.80
CA ARG A 8 -7.16 2.40 18.22
C ARG A 8 -8.50 1.71 18.54
N SER A 9 -9.40 1.56 17.58
CA SER A 9 -10.77 1.07 17.81
C SER A 9 -11.03 -0.36 17.32
N PHE A 10 -10.04 -1.07 16.80
CA PHE A 10 -10.22 -2.41 16.22
C PHE A 10 -9.81 -3.52 17.17
N ASP A 11 -10.38 -4.71 17.05
CA ASP A 11 -10.00 -5.87 17.86
C ASP A 11 -8.56 -6.34 17.56
N LYS A 12 -8.04 -7.18 18.46
CA LYS A 12 -6.65 -7.66 18.42
C LYS A 12 -6.38 -8.55 17.21
N GLU A 13 -7.33 -9.41 16.85
CA GLU A 13 -7.22 -10.33 15.71
C GLU A 13 -7.06 -9.55 14.40
N PHE A 14 -7.91 -8.54 14.18
CA PHE A 14 -7.82 -7.69 12.99
C PHE A 14 -6.50 -6.91 12.94
N ARG A 15 -6.00 -6.42 14.08
CA ARG A 15 -4.69 -5.76 14.15
C ARG A 15 -3.54 -6.70 13.76
N TRP A 16 -3.59 -7.96 14.19
CA TRP A 16 -2.61 -8.97 13.79
C TRP A 16 -2.73 -9.33 12.32
N ALA A 17 -3.94 -9.41 11.77
CA ALA A 17 -4.14 -9.63 10.34
C ALA A 17 -3.51 -8.50 9.51
N LEU A 18 -3.69 -7.23 9.90
CA LEU A 18 -3.03 -6.08 9.24
C LEU A 18 -1.51 -6.18 9.33
N TYR A 19 -0.97 -6.52 10.50
CA TYR A 19 0.47 -6.71 10.68
C TYR A 19 1.01 -7.82 9.76
N ALA A 20 0.36 -8.98 9.78
CA ALA A 20 0.73 -10.14 8.99
C ALA A 20 0.61 -9.84 7.49
N MET A 21 -0.40 -9.10 7.06
CA MET A 21 -0.57 -8.68 5.67
C MET A 21 0.61 -7.84 5.16
N VAL A 22 1.14 -6.93 6.00
CA VAL A 22 2.35 -6.15 5.66
C VAL A 22 3.57 -7.04 5.49
N GLU A 23 3.85 -7.92 6.47
CA GLU A 23 4.99 -8.84 6.40
C GLU A 23 4.87 -9.78 5.19
N PHE A 24 3.71 -10.42 5.02
CA PHE A 24 3.43 -11.35 3.94
C PHE A 24 3.60 -10.71 2.57
N THR A 25 2.95 -9.57 2.35
CA THR A 25 2.96 -8.89 1.06
C THR A 25 4.36 -8.41 0.70
N LEU A 26 5.08 -7.76 1.63
CA LEU A 26 6.43 -7.28 1.33
C LEU A 26 7.43 -8.42 1.19
N ALA A 27 7.29 -9.52 1.94
CA ALA A 27 8.10 -10.72 1.73
C ALA A 27 7.90 -11.31 0.32
N LYS A 28 6.66 -11.30 -0.19
CA LYS A 28 6.31 -11.77 -1.54
C LYS A 28 6.80 -10.82 -2.64
N LEU A 29 6.64 -9.50 -2.45
CA LEU A 29 6.93 -8.50 -3.48
C LEU A 29 8.40 -8.05 -3.53
N VAL A 30 9.11 -8.09 -2.41
CA VAL A 30 10.50 -7.61 -2.30
C VAL A 30 11.38 -8.76 -1.81
N PRO A 31 11.96 -9.61 -2.69
CA PRO A 31 12.70 -10.82 -2.28
C PRO A 31 13.90 -10.56 -1.37
N SER A 32 14.53 -9.38 -1.47
CA SER A 32 15.71 -9.02 -0.67
C SER A 32 15.36 -8.80 0.80
N LYS A 33 15.73 -9.77 1.65
CA LYS A 33 15.58 -9.67 3.12
C LYS A 33 16.32 -8.46 3.70
N ARG A 34 17.49 -8.12 3.15
CA ARG A 34 18.27 -6.94 3.57
C ARG A 34 17.49 -5.65 3.36
N LEU A 35 16.81 -5.50 2.22
CA LEU A 35 15.97 -4.31 1.97
C LEU A 35 14.80 -4.27 2.95
N ARG A 36 14.05 -5.38 3.09
CA ARG A 36 12.92 -5.47 4.04
C ARG A 36 13.30 -5.17 5.48
N ASN A 37 14.49 -5.59 5.91
CA ASN A 37 14.97 -5.36 7.28
C ASN A 37 15.14 -3.89 7.63
N ASN A 38 15.41 -3.04 6.63
CA ASN A 38 15.62 -1.60 6.80
C ASN A 38 14.32 -0.78 6.64
N LEU A 39 13.18 -1.43 6.42
CA LEU A 39 11.90 -0.75 6.26
C LEU A 39 11.24 -0.47 7.62
N GLU A 40 10.65 0.72 7.74
CA GLU A 40 9.69 1.09 8.76
C GLU A 40 8.36 1.47 8.09
N ILE A 41 7.30 0.70 8.37
CA ILE A 41 5.97 0.88 7.80
C ILE A 41 4.98 1.23 8.91
N ASP A 42 4.43 2.44 8.86
CA ASP A 42 3.39 2.90 9.77
C ASP A 42 2.03 2.82 9.04
N VAL A 43 1.16 1.90 9.43
CA VAL A 43 -0.20 1.75 8.88
C VAL A 43 -1.19 2.51 9.75
N HIS A 44 -1.96 3.42 9.14
CA HIS A 44 -2.96 4.24 9.83
C HIS A 44 -4.35 3.99 9.28
N LEU A 45 -5.27 3.53 10.14
CA LEU A 45 -6.69 3.51 9.86
C LEU A 45 -7.31 4.84 10.30
N LYS A 46 -7.63 5.71 9.34
CA LYS A 46 -8.19 7.04 9.60
C LYS A 46 -8.82 7.64 8.34
N ARG A 47 -9.69 8.66 8.51
CA ARG A 47 -10.25 9.44 7.40
C ARG A 47 -9.17 10.05 6.51
N HIS A 48 -9.40 9.99 5.20
CA HIS A 48 -8.51 10.50 4.16
C HIS A 48 -9.29 10.96 2.91
N SER A 49 -8.61 11.61 1.96
CA SER A 49 -9.21 12.05 0.69
C SER A 49 -9.46 10.90 -0.29
N HIS A 50 -8.79 9.76 -0.10
CA HIS A 50 -8.87 8.55 -0.91
C HIS A 50 -9.05 7.31 -0.01
N GLU A 51 -9.35 6.15 -0.59
CA GLU A 51 -9.51 4.89 0.15
C GLU A 51 -8.19 4.42 0.77
N GLY A 52 -7.08 4.60 0.05
CA GLY A 52 -5.73 4.29 0.49
C GLY A 52 -4.72 5.34 0.00
N GLU A 53 -3.58 5.43 0.68
CA GLU A 53 -2.41 6.16 0.19
C GLU A 53 -1.13 5.66 0.87
N ALA A 54 -0.14 5.22 0.09
CA ALA A 54 1.23 5.02 0.50
C ALA A 54 2.07 6.27 0.20
N LYS A 55 2.67 6.84 1.25
CA LYS A 55 3.58 7.97 1.12
C LYS A 55 4.86 7.80 1.91
N LEU A 56 5.89 8.51 1.46
CA LEU A 56 7.12 8.67 2.22
C LEU A 56 6.81 9.37 3.54
N HIS A 57 7.43 8.89 4.62
CA HIS A 57 7.40 9.65 5.86
C HIS A 57 8.12 10.99 5.66
N GLU A 58 7.65 12.06 6.29
CA GLU A 58 8.21 13.42 6.16
C GLU A 58 9.72 13.52 6.49
N LYS A 59 10.24 12.53 7.21
CA LYS A 59 11.63 12.42 7.65
C LYS A 59 12.41 11.34 6.89
N ALA A 60 11.80 10.72 5.88
CA ALA A 60 12.44 9.69 5.08
C ALA A 60 13.38 10.32 4.05
N ASP A 61 14.47 9.61 3.75
CA ASP A 61 15.32 9.93 2.61
C ASP A 61 14.53 9.70 1.31
N ARG A 62 14.36 10.75 0.50
CA ARG A 62 13.66 10.72 -0.78
C ARG A 62 14.37 9.89 -1.85
N TYR A 63 15.70 9.74 -1.75
CA TYR A 63 16.51 8.97 -2.70
C TYR A 63 16.62 7.50 -2.31
N ARG A 64 16.53 7.20 -1.02
CA ARG A 64 16.61 5.83 -0.48
C ARG A 64 15.49 5.63 0.55
N PRO A 65 14.23 5.55 0.09
CA PRO A 65 13.09 5.55 0.99
C PRO A 65 13.04 4.26 1.79
N GLY A 66 13.23 4.40 3.11
CA GLY A 66 13.14 3.29 4.07
C GLY A 66 11.99 3.44 5.06
N LYS A 67 11.26 4.56 5.05
CA LYS A 67 10.19 4.83 6.00
C LYS A 67 8.93 5.33 5.31
N PHE A 68 7.83 4.61 5.51
CA PHE A 68 6.57 4.84 4.84
C PHE A 68 5.43 5.01 5.82
N ARG A 69 4.47 5.85 5.45
CA ARG A 69 3.17 5.93 6.07
C ARG A 69 2.14 5.43 5.06
N VAL A 70 1.44 4.35 5.41
CA VAL A 70 0.31 3.83 4.64
C VAL A 70 -0.96 4.24 5.37
N ILE A 71 -1.84 4.95 4.69
CA ILE A 71 -3.13 5.39 5.23
C ILE A 71 -4.22 4.58 4.55
N ILE A 72 -5.18 4.09 5.31
CA ILE A 72 -6.39 3.47 4.79
C ILE A 72 -7.59 4.15 5.43
N ASP A 73 -8.46 4.72 4.61
CA ASP A 73 -9.74 5.28 5.04
C ASP A 73 -10.80 4.19 5.09
N HIS A 74 -10.77 3.45 6.19
CA HIS A 74 -11.70 2.36 6.42
C HIS A 74 -13.17 2.79 6.49
N HIS A 75 -13.47 4.09 6.68
CA HIS A 75 -14.85 4.58 6.68
C HIS A 75 -15.42 4.63 5.26
N ARG A 76 -14.59 4.97 4.26
CA ARG A 76 -15.02 4.93 2.86
C ARG A 76 -15.35 3.52 2.39
N LEU A 77 -14.78 2.52 3.06
CA LEU A 77 -14.96 1.10 2.74
C LEU A 77 -16.19 0.48 3.43
N GLU A 78 -16.94 1.22 4.24
CA GLU A 78 -18.17 0.72 4.89
C GLU A 78 -19.27 0.41 3.85
N LYS A 79 -19.29 1.16 2.73
CA LYS A 79 -20.27 1.02 1.66
C LYS A 79 -19.64 0.54 0.36
N ASP A 80 -20.37 -0.25 -0.41
CA ASP A 80 -19.97 -0.58 -1.78
C ASP A 80 -20.34 0.53 -2.77
N THR A 81 -19.97 0.35 -4.03
CA THR A 81 -20.22 1.31 -5.11
C THR A 81 -21.72 1.57 -5.34
N TYR A 82 -22.60 0.66 -4.91
CA TYR A 82 -24.05 0.80 -5.00
C TYR A 82 -24.67 1.41 -3.73
N GLY A 83 -23.84 1.77 -2.74
CA GLY A 83 -24.27 2.37 -1.48
C GLY A 83 -24.80 1.36 -0.46
N ARG A 84 -24.65 0.05 -0.70
CA ARG A 84 -25.03 -0.99 0.27
C ARG A 84 -24.00 -1.05 1.38
N GLU A 85 -24.48 -1.13 2.62
CA GLU A 85 -23.64 -1.39 3.80
C GLU A 85 -23.04 -2.80 3.70
N LYS A 86 -21.71 -2.88 3.80
CA LYS A 86 -20.97 -4.14 3.81
C LYS A 86 -21.06 -4.79 5.18
N ASN A 87 -21.08 -6.12 5.20
CA ASN A 87 -20.88 -6.84 6.46
C ASN A 87 -19.42 -6.74 6.93
N ALA A 88 -19.16 -7.12 8.18
CA ALA A 88 -17.83 -7.00 8.78
C ALA A 88 -16.73 -7.75 7.99
N THR A 89 -17.03 -8.91 7.43
CA THR A 89 -16.08 -9.71 6.64
C THR A 89 -15.78 -9.06 5.29
N GLU A 90 -16.82 -8.60 4.57
CA GLU A 90 -16.65 -7.87 3.31
C GLU A 90 -15.81 -6.60 3.50
N TRP A 91 -16.13 -5.84 4.54
CA TRP A 91 -15.38 -4.64 4.92
C TRP A 91 -13.92 -4.96 5.28
N ALA A 92 -13.67 -6.00 6.07
CA ALA A 92 -12.32 -6.41 6.44
C ALA A 92 -11.49 -6.84 5.22
N HIS A 93 -12.10 -7.58 4.29
CA HIS A 93 -11.47 -7.95 3.03
C HIS A 93 -11.09 -6.74 2.18
N ASP A 94 -11.97 -5.73 2.10
CA ASP A 94 -11.68 -4.50 1.38
C ASP A 94 -10.53 -3.72 2.03
N VAL A 95 -10.50 -3.61 3.36
CA VAL A 95 -9.37 -2.97 4.08
C VAL A 95 -8.06 -3.71 3.78
N LEU A 96 -8.05 -5.04 3.83
CA LEU A 96 -6.86 -5.84 3.52
C LEU A 96 -6.46 -5.75 2.04
N ARG A 97 -7.43 -5.67 1.12
CA ARG A 97 -7.19 -5.45 -0.32
C ARG A 97 -6.52 -4.10 -0.55
N THR A 98 -7.09 -3.02 0.01
CA THR A 98 -6.53 -1.67 -0.08
C THR A 98 -5.14 -1.63 0.56
N LEU A 99 -4.91 -2.30 1.69
CA LEU A 99 -3.57 -2.43 2.27
C LEU A 99 -2.60 -3.10 1.29
N GLY A 100 -3.02 -4.21 0.66
CA GLY A 100 -2.22 -4.91 -0.36
C GLY A 100 -1.88 -4.01 -1.55
N HIS A 101 -2.85 -3.22 -2.02
CA HIS A 101 -2.67 -2.21 -3.08
C HIS A 101 -1.58 -1.20 -2.70
N GLU A 102 -1.72 -0.54 -1.54
CA GLU A 102 -0.76 0.45 -1.08
C GLU A 102 0.65 -0.13 -0.85
N LEU A 103 0.76 -1.40 -0.46
CA LEU A 103 2.04 -2.09 -0.31
C LEU A 103 2.73 -2.39 -1.65
N VAL A 104 1.98 -2.45 -2.77
CA VAL A 104 2.57 -2.45 -4.11
C VAL A 104 3.27 -1.12 -4.36
N HIS A 105 2.65 0.02 -4.02
CA HIS A 105 3.31 1.32 -4.12
C HIS A 105 4.53 1.45 -3.23
N VAL A 106 4.48 0.93 -1.99
CA VAL A 106 5.67 0.83 -1.12
C VAL A 106 6.78 0.06 -1.82
N LYS A 107 6.49 -1.12 -2.40
CA LYS A 107 7.47 -1.87 -3.21
C LYS A 107 8.03 -1.00 -4.33
N GLN A 108 7.18 -0.31 -5.09
CA GLN A 108 7.58 0.50 -6.22
C GLN A 108 8.52 1.65 -5.82
N TYR A 109 8.28 2.29 -4.67
CA TYR A 109 9.20 3.28 -4.11
C TYR A 109 10.55 2.68 -3.71
N ILE A 110 10.56 1.49 -3.08
CA ILE A 110 11.78 0.83 -2.61
C ILE A 110 12.63 0.34 -3.79
N THR A 111 12.00 -0.14 -4.87
CA THR A 111 12.67 -0.59 -6.10
C THR A 111 13.13 0.59 -6.98
N GLY A 112 12.65 1.81 -6.68
CA GLY A 112 12.91 3.00 -7.50
C GLY A 112 12.11 3.03 -8.79
N GLU A 113 11.08 2.19 -8.93
CA GLU A 113 10.13 2.26 -10.03
C GLU A 113 9.24 3.50 -9.88
N LEU A 114 8.81 3.81 -8.66
CA LEU A 114 8.08 5.03 -8.35
C LEU A 114 9.00 5.98 -7.55
N THR A 115 9.08 7.25 -7.94
CA THR A 115 9.88 8.24 -7.22
C THR A 115 9.18 9.60 -7.17
N TRP A 116 9.34 10.31 -6.06
CA TRP A 116 8.84 11.69 -5.89
C TRP A 116 10.03 12.65 -5.83
N ARG A 117 10.57 13.09 -6.98
CA ARG A 117 11.77 13.94 -7.04
C ARG A 117 11.94 14.61 -8.40
N LYS A 118 12.74 15.68 -8.46
CA LYS A 118 13.26 16.25 -9.72
C LYS A 118 14.20 15.23 -10.39
N TRP A 119 13.84 14.68 -11.55
CA TRP A 119 14.74 13.86 -12.35
C TRP A 119 14.23 13.70 -13.78
N THR A 120 15.07 13.97 -14.78
CA THR A 120 14.93 13.40 -16.13
C THR A 120 16.31 13.03 -16.67
N TRP A 121 16.44 11.83 -17.24
CA TRP A 121 17.65 11.38 -17.94
C TRP A 121 17.35 10.60 -19.22
N ARG A 122 16.07 10.44 -19.57
CA ARG A 122 15.67 9.79 -20.80
C ARG A 122 15.32 10.82 -21.86
N GLU A 123 15.74 10.58 -23.08
CA GLU A 123 15.48 11.42 -24.25
C GLU A 123 13.99 11.43 -24.64
N ASP A 124 13.23 10.40 -24.26
CA ASP A 124 11.77 10.29 -24.42
C ASP A 124 10.97 11.01 -23.31
N SER A 125 11.64 11.58 -22.31
CA SER A 125 10.98 12.34 -21.27
C SER A 125 10.48 13.68 -21.83
N VAL A 126 9.16 13.90 -21.76
CA VAL A 126 8.52 15.12 -22.25
C VAL A 126 9.13 16.31 -21.52
N THR A 127 9.83 17.17 -22.25
CA THR A 127 10.42 18.43 -21.76
C THR A 127 9.32 19.43 -21.39
N PHE A 128 8.66 19.21 -20.27
CA PHE A 128 8.18 20.32 -19.45
C PHE A 128 9.31 20.76 -18.54
N SER A 129 9.24 22.01 -18.03
CA SER A 129 10.27 22.67 -17.22
C SER A 129 10.94 21.68 -16.26
N ALA A 130 12.08 21.11 -16.68
CA ALA A 130 12.63 19.87 -16.15
C ALA A 130 13.29 20.11 -14.80
N ASN A 131 12.50 20.45 -13.77
CA ASN A 131 12.97 20.82 -12.43
C ASN A 131 11.82 21.02 -11.41
N VAL A 132 10.66 20.40 -11.61
CA VAL A 132 9.55 20.39 -10.63
C VAL A 132 9.51 19.06 -9.89
N ASP A 133 9.23 19.13 -8.59
CA ASP A 133 8.93 17.96 -7.79
C ASP A 133 7.60 17.36 -8.29
N GLY A 134 7.61 16.08 -8.64
CA GLY A 134 6.45 15.37 -9.17
C GLY A 134 6.62 13.87 -9.04
N LEU A 135 5.60 13.13 -9.47
CA LEU A 135 5.59 11.67 -9.42
C LEU A 135 6.13 11.09 -10.73
N TYR A 136 7.14 10.22 -10.62
CA TYR A 136 7.80 9.61 -11.76
C TYR A 136 7.73 8.10 -11.68
N TRP A 137 7.36 7.47 -12.79
CA TRP A 137 7.37 6.02 -12.97
C TRP A 137 8.47 5.62 -13.96
N LYS A 138 9.46 4.86 -13.48
CA LYS A 138 10.65 4.42 -14.25
C LYS A 138 11.35 5.59 -14.98
N GLY A 139 11.33 6.77 -14.37
CA GLY A 139 11.93 8.01 -14.87
C GLY A 139 11.03 8.85 -15.78
N LEU A 140 9.81 8.42 -16.07
CA LEU A 140 8.82 9.19 -16.84
C LEU A 140 7.88 9.93 -15.88
N HIS A 141 7.73 11.24 -16.11
CA HIS A 141 6.79 12.07 -15.35
C HIS A 141 5.36 11.84 -15.85
N TYR A 142 4.43 11.65 -14.92
CA TYR A 142 3.01 11.58 -15.23
C TYR A 142 2.31 12.74 -14.49
N ASP A 143 1.67 13.62 -15.25
CA ASP A 143 0.79 14.66 -14.72
C ASP A 143 -0.63 14.32 -15.14
N VAL A 144 -1.50 14.11 -14.16
CA VAL A 144 -2.84 13.55 -14.37
C VAL A 144 -3.85 14.60 -13.98
N THR A 145 -4.81 14.84 -14.88
CA THR A 145 -5.83 15.89 -14.66
C THR A 145 -7.20 15.31 -14.34
N ASP A 146 -7.44 14.03 -14.67
CA ASP A 146 -8.71 13.36 -14.38
C ASP A 146 -8.56 11.93 -13.84
N LEU A 147 -9.66 11.40 -13.30
CA LEU A 147 -9.68 10.09 -12.63
C LEU A 147 -9.50 8.91 -13.59
N ARG A 148 -9.86 9.04 -14.88
CA ARG A 148 -9.71 7.95 -15.85
C ARG A 148 -8.24 7.76 -16.19
N GLU A 149 -7.57 8.85 -16.50
CA GLU A 149 -6.12 8.89 -16.70
C GLU A 149 -5.38 8.35 -15.48
N TYR A 150 -5.90 8.60 -14.26
CA TYR A 150 -5.31 8.07 -13.03
C TYR A 150 -5.29 6.53 -13.03
N PHE A 151 -6.40 5.88 -13.36
CA PHE A 151 -6.46 4.40 -13.38
C PHE A 151 -5.61 3.76 -14.49
N ASP A 152 -5.30 4.52 -15.54
CA ASP A 152 -4.43 4.07 -16.65
C ASP A 152 -2.93 4.26 -16.35
N LEU A 153 -2.59 4.83 -15.20
CA LEU A 153 -1.19 4.99 -14.77
C LEU A 153 -0.52 3.62 -14.59
N PRO A 154 0.71 3.40 -15.10
CA PRO A 154 1.36 2.10 -15.02
C PRO A 154 1.53 1.54 -13.61
N TYR A 155 1.74 2.40 -12.60
CA TYR A 155 1.86 1.98 -11.21
C TYR A 155 0.52 1.60 -10.59
N GLU A 156 -0.56 2.29 -10.96
CA GLU A 156 -1.93 1.96 -10.55
C GLU A 156 -2.37 0.64 -11.21
N ILE A 157 -2.11 0.46 -12.51
CA ILE A 157 -2.39 -0.80 -13.23
C ILE A 157 -1.69 -1.98 -12.55
N GLU A 158 -0.42 -1.83 -12.13
CA GLU A 158 0.26 -2.89 -11.38
C GLU A 158 -0.41 -3.15 -10.02
N ALA A 159 -0.76 -2.09 -9.28
CA ALA A 159 -1.36 -2.21 -7.96
C ALA A 159 -2.74 -2.89 -8.04
N TYR A 160 -3.63 -2.41 -8.89
CA TYR A 160 -4.94 -3.02 -9.17
C TYR A 160 -4.81 -4.44 -9.72
N GLY A 161 -3.85 -4.70 -10.60
CA GLY A 161 -3.59 -6.02 -11.14
C GLY A 161 -3.14 -7.05 -10.08
N ARG A 162 -2.58 -6.59 -8.95
CA ARG A 162 -2.03 -7.45 -7.90
C ARG A 162 -2.93 -7.55 -6.66
N GLU A 163 -3.70 -6.53 -6.32
CA GLU A 163 -4.40 -6.42 -5.02
C GLU A 163 -5.28 -7.64 -4.71
N LYS A 164 -6.03 -8.16 -5.70
CA LYS A 164 -6.91 -9.32 -5.52
C LYS A 164 -6.12 -10.60 -5.28
N GLY A 165 -5.05 -10.80 -6.05
CA GLY A 165 -4.17 -11.94 -5.88
C GLY A 165 -3.42 -11.92 -4.55
N LEU A 166 -3.03 -10.73 -4.08
CA LEU A 166 -2.40 -10.52 -2.78
C LEU A 166 -3.38 -10.84 -1.64
N LEU A 167 -4.61 -10.32 -1.70
CA LEU A 167 -5.65 -10.62 -0.73
C LEU A 167 -5.89 -12.14 -0.63
N LEU A 168 -6.19 -12.80 -1.75
CA LEU A 168 -6.49 -14.24 -1.75
C LEU A 168 -5.31 -15.08 -1.23
N SER A 169 -4.08 -14.72 -1.63
CA SER A 169 -2.88 -15.41 -1.14
C SER A 169 -2.70 -15.21 0.37
N PHE A 170 -3.01 -14.01 0.87
CA PHE A 170 -2.91 -13.69 2.28
C PHE A 170 -3.97 -14.43 3.10
N LEU A 171 -5.22 -14.46 2.64
CA LEU A 171 -6.30 -15.16 3.35
C LEU A 171 -5.98 -16.65 3.51
N ALA A 172 -5.47 -17.31 2.46
CA ALA A 172 -5.03 -18.70 2.54
C ALA A 172 -3.85 -18.90 3.50
N PHE A 173 -2.90 -17.96 3.52
CA PHE A 173 -1.80 -17.97 4.49
C PHE A 173 -2.30 -17.77 5.93
N TRP A 174 -3.23 -16.84 6.13
CA TRP A 174 -3.80 -16.49 7.43
C TRP A 174 -4.63 -17.64 8.02
N GLU A 175 -5.43 -18.31 7.20
CA GLU A 175 -6.15 -19.52 7.57
C GLU A 175 -5.18 -20.60 8.08
N GLY A 176 -4.09 -20.85 7.35
CA GLY A 176 -3.05 -21.80 7.80
C GLY A 176 -2.40 -21.42 9.14
N LEU A 177 -2.20 -20.12 9.41
CA LEU A 177 -1.70 -19.68 10.73
C LEU A 177 -2.72 -19.95 11.84
N ILE A 178 -4.01 -19.73 11.59
CA ILE A 178 -5.08 -20.01 12.56
C ILE A 178 -5.18 -21.52 12.82
N GLU A 179 -5.04 -22.35 11.79
CA GLU A 179 -5.03 -23.81 11.93
C GLU A 179 -3.84 -24.30 12.75
N GLU A 180 -2.65 -23.73 12.53
CA GLU A 180 -1.41 -24.15 13.20
C GLU A 180 -1.33 -23.66 14.65
N PHE A 181 -1.69 -22.40 14.91
CA PHE A 181 -1.48 -21.74 16.20
C PHE A 181 -2.76 -21.47 17.00
N GLY A 182 -3.93 -21.76 16.42
CA GLY A 182 -5.23 -21.40 16.98
C GLY A 182 -5.62 -19.93 16.70
N PRO A 183 -6.88 -19.56 16.98
CA PRO A 183 -7.33 -18.19 16.82
C PRO A 183 -6.63 -17.26 17.81
N VAL A 184 -6.46 -15.99 17.43
CA VAL A 184 -5.97 -14.97 18.35
C VAL A 184 -6.98 -14.82 19.49
N GLU A 185 -6.54 -15.01 20.73
CA GLU A 185 -7.39 -14.79 21.90
C GLU A 185 -8.00 -13.39 21.89
N LYS A 186 -9.33 -13.33 22.03
CA LYS A 186 -10.08 -12.08 22.18
C LYS A 186 -9.93 -11.62 23.63
N ASP A 187 -9.28 -10.48 23.83
CA ASP A 187 -9.26 -9.78 25.13
C ASP A 187 -10.59 -9.06 25.36
#